data_AF-A0ABD5QTR0-F1
#
_entry.id   AF-A0ABD5QTR0-F1
#
_cell.length_a   1.000
_cell.length_b   1.000
_cell.length_c   1.000
_cell.angle_alpha   90.00
_cell.angle_beta   90.00
_cell.angle_gamma   90.00
#
_symmetry.space_group_name_H-M   'P 1'
#
loop_
_entity.id
_entity.type
_entity.pdbx_description
1 polymer ?
#
loop_
_entity_poly.entity_id
_entity_poly.type
_entity_poly.pdbx_seq_one_letter_code
_entity_poly.pdbx_strand_id
1 'polypeptide(L)' 'MPEDRSLDDFASAGGGEGNGEAETNPDESIPTDVDPAESTSTWSTDGADCDRCGTTVTRRWHADGNLLCSECVEW' A
#
# COMPACT_ATOMS: atom_id res chain seq x y z
N MET A 1 -3.05 20.54 -20.22
CA MET A 1 -2.75 19.36 -19.40
C MET A 1 -1.67 19.81 -18.42
N PRO A 2 -1.93 19.84 -17.10
CA PRO A 2 -0.85 20.06 -16.15
C PRO A 2 0.16 18.93 -16.34
N GLU A 3 1.44 19.28 -16.50
CA GLU A 3 2.51 18.30 -16.65
C GLU A 3 2.66 17.55 -15.31
N ASP A 4 2.62 16.22 -15.37
CA ASP A 4 2.83 15.37 -14.21
C ASP A 4 4.17 15.72 -13.55
N ARG A 5 4.16 16.00 -12.24
CA ARG A 5 5.37 16.27 -11.47
C ARG A 5 6.20 14.98 -11.39
N SER A 6 7.44 15.03 -11.87
CA SER A 6 8.39 13.92 -11.76
C SER A 6 8.63 13.54 -10.30
N LEU A 7 8.82 12.25 -10.01
CA LEU A 7 9.11 11.73 -8.66
C LEU A 7 10.32 12.42 -8.00
N ASP A 8 11.31 12.85 -8.80
CA ASP A 8 12.45 13.64 -8.34
C ASP A 8 12.08 14.99 -7.71
N ASP A 9 10.97 15.64 -8.12
CA ASP A 9 10.50 16.90 -7.51
C ASP A 9 10.03 16.66 -6.07
N PHE A 10 9.35 15.54 -5.82
CA PHE A 10 8.91 15.12 -4.48
C PHE A 10 10.08 14.69 -3.59
N ALA A 11 11.08 14.01 -4.17
CA ALA A 11 12.31 13.67 -3.45
C ALA A 11 13.13 14.92 -3.10
N SER A 12 13.18 15.90 -4.00
CA SER A 12 13.89 17.16 -3.81
C SER A 12 13.19 18.10 -2.82
N ALA A 13 11.85 18.05 -2.74
CA ALA A 13 11.07 18.80 -1.74
C ALA A 13 11.22 18.26 -0.29
N GLY A 14 11.77 17.05 -0.10
CA GLY A 14 12.05 16.44 1.20
C GLY A 14 13.54 16.33 1.55
N GLY A 15 14.44 16.78 0.66
CA GLY A 15 15.89 16.65 0.81
C GLY A 15 16.57 17.70 1.70
N GLY A 16 15.82 18.36 2.58
CA GLY A 16 16.39 19.18 3.64
C GLY A 16 16.61 18.30 4.86
N GLU A 17 17.86 18.12 5.24
CA GLU A 17 18.30 17.55 6.52
C GLU A 17 17.74 18.40 7.68
N GLY A 18 16.44 18.27 7.93
CA GLY A 18 15.78 18.75 9.12
C GLY A 18 16.15 17.80 10.23
N ASN A 19 17.24 18.08 10.92
CA ASN A 19 17.41 17.72 12.32
C ASN A 19 16.33 18.47 13.14
N GLY A 20 15.07 18.11 12.89
CA GLY A 20 13.99 18.32 13.83
C GLY A 20 14.17 17.26 14.88
N GLU A 21 14.95 17.57 15.92
CA GLU A 21 14.80 16.90 17.20
C GLU A 21 13.33 17.01 17.59
N ALA A 22 12.55 16.00 17.20
CA ALA A 22 11.30 15.71 17.87
C ALA A 22 11.69 15.53 19.33
N GLU A 23 11.28 16.48 20.17
CA GLU A 23 11.33 16.39 21.63
C GLU A 23 10.46 15.19 22.05
N THR A 24 10.98 13.99 21.80
CA THR A 24 10.39 12.72 22.18
C THR A 24 10.49 12.71 23.68
N ASN A 25 9.35 12.84 24.37
CA ASN A 25 9.31 12.56 25.79
C ASN A 25 9.83 11.13 25.99
N PRO A 26 10.96 10.92 26.67
CA PRO A 26 11.50 9.57 26.88
C PRO A 26 10.57 8.70 27.74
N ASP A 27 9.53 9.29 28.34
CA ASP A 27 8.46 8.65 29.10
C ASP A 27 7.24 8.25 28.23
N GLU A 28 7.28 8.48 26.92
CA GLU A 28 6.25 7.97 26.00
C GLU A 28 6.86 6.81 25.20
N SER A 29 6.83 5.60 25.79
CA SER A 29 7.20 4.39 25.07
C SER A 29 6.19 4.15 23.95
N ILE A 30 6.59 4.43 22.71
CA ILE A 30 5.81 4.06 21.53
C ILE A 30 5.63 2.54 21.55
N PRO A 31 4.40 2.01 21.50
CA PRO A 31 4.20 0.58 21.40
C PRO A 31 4.85 0.08 20.10
N THR A 32 5.97 -0.62 20.23
CA THR A 32 6.70 -1.22 19.11
C THR A 32 5.97 -2.44 18.54
N ASP A 33 5.06 -3.03 19.31
CA ASP A 33 4.30 -4.20 18.95
C ASP A 33 2.88 -3.79 18.55
N VAL A 34 2.72 -3.49 17.26
CA VAL A 34 1.42 -3.30 16.62
C VAL A 34 1.27 -4.34 15.52
N ASP A 35 0.10 -4.98 15.46
CA ASP A 35 -0.22 -5.89 14.38
C ASP A 35 -0.38 -5.09 13.08
N PRO A 36 0.40 -5.41 12.03
CA PRO A 36 0.27 -4.72 10.75
C PRO A 36 -1.08 -5.05 10.11
N ALA A 37 -1.76 -4.03 9.61
CA ALA A 37 -3.03 -4.24 8.92
C ALA A 37 -2.86 -5.13 7.69
N GLU A 38 -3.76 -6.10 7.54
CA GLU A 38 -3.83 -6.93 6.35
C GLU A 38 -4.23 -6.11 5.12
N SER A 39 -3.54 -6.34 4.01
CA SER A 39 -3.86 -5.67 2.74
C SER A 39 -5.18 -6.20 2.19
N THR A 40 -6.11 -5.32 1.81
CA THR A 40 -7.42 -5.71 1.25
C THR A 40 -7.33 -6.17 -0.21
N SER A 41 -6.21 -5.90 -0.88
CA SER A 41 -5.98 -6.27 -2.27
C SER A 41 -4.49 -6.52 -2.52
N THR A 42 -4.23 -7.28 -3.58
CA THR A 42 -2.88 -7.55 -4.06
C THR A 42 -2.75 -7.11 -5.51
N TRP A 43 -1.55 -6.67 -5.89
CA TRP A 43 -1.18 -6.32 -7.26
C TRP A 43 -0.07 -7.24 -7.75
N SER A 44 -0.15 -7.67 -9.00
CA SER A 44 0.85 -8.53 -9.64
C SER A 44 1.14 -8.00 -11.04
N THR A 45 2.43 -7.76 -11.34
CA THR A 45 2.87 -7.22 -12.65
C THR A 45 2.50 -8.13 -13.81
N ASP A 46 2.70 -9.43 -13.65
CA ASP A 46 2.33 -10.46 -14.65
C ASP A 46 0.83 -10.80 -14.62
N GLY A 47 0.12 -10.29 -13.62
CA GLY A 47 -1.20 -10.75 -13.24
C GLY A 47 -1.17 -12.09 -12.50
N ALA A 48 -2.34 -12.49 -12.01
CA ALA A 48 -2.56 -13.79 -11.42
C ALA A 48 -4.03 -14.16 -11.57
N ASP A 49 -4.31 -15.46 -11.55
CA ASP A 49 -5.66 -15.97 -11.81
C ASP A 49 -6.61 -15.67 -10.64
N CYS A 50 -7.84 -15.32 -10.99
CA CYS A 50 -8.94 -15.24 -10.04
C CYS A 50 -9.33 -16.65 -9.55
N ASP A 51 -9.39 -16.85 -8.24
CA ASP A 51 -9.74 -18.17 -7.67
C ASP A 51 -11.16 -18.65 -8.03
N ARG A 52 -12.05 -17.73 -8.48
CA ARG A 52 -13.44 -18.04 -8.83
C ARG A 52 -13.67 -18.28 -10.32
N CYS A 53 -13.18 -17.39 -11.18
CA CYS A 53 -13.45 -17.43 -12.62
C CYS A 53 -12.24 -17.83 -13.47
N GLY A 54 -11.04 -17.90 -12.88
CA GLY A 54 -9.80 -18.26 -13.59
C GLY A 54 -9.25 -17.15 -14.49
N THR A 55 -9.88 -15.98 -14.57
CA THR A 55 -9.36 -14.86 -15.36
C THR A 55 -8.10 -14.30 -14.72
N THR A 56 -7.02 -14.20 -15.50
CA THR A 56 -5.79 -13.52 -15.09
C THR A 56 -6.00 -12.02 -15.03
N VAL A 57 -5.78 -11.42 -13.85
CA VAL A 57 -5.92 -9.98 -13.63
C VAL A 57 -4.72 -9.43 -12.85
N THR A 58 -4.39 -8.15 -13.07
CA THR A 58 -3.25 -7.50 -12.39
C THR A 58 -3.56 -7.10 -10.94
N ARG A 59 -4.85 -6.91 -10.60
CA ARG A 59 -5.31 -6.64 -9.24
C ARG A 59 -6.34 -7.67 -8.80
N ARG A 60 -6.20 -8.19 -7.59
CA ARG A 60 -7.16 -9.11 -6.94
C ARG A 60 -7.48 -8.63 -5.52
N TRP A 61 -8.67 -8.95 -5.03
CA TRP A 61 -9.21 -8.53 -3.74
C TRP A 61 -9.36 -9.72 -2.81
N HIS A 62 -9.02 -9.53 -1.53
CA HIS A 62 -9.24 -10.55 -0.49
C HIS A 62 -10.73 -10.66 -0.19
N ALA A 63 -11.28 -11.86 -0.36
CA ALA A 63 -12.66 -12.20 0.01
C ALA A 63 -12.69 -13.63 0.56
N ASP A 64 -13.06 -13.78 1.83
CA ASP A 64 -13.18 -15.07 2.51
C ASP A 64 -11.93 -15.96 2.37
N GLY A 65 -10.74 -15.35 2.43
CA GLY A 65 -9.45 -16.06 2.27
C GLY A 65 -9.05 -16.38 0.83
N ASN A 66 -9.82 -15.94 -0.16
CA ASN A 66 -9.53 -16.09 -1.60
C ASN A 66 -9.17 -14.75 -2.24
N LEU A 67 -8.51 -14.80 -3.40
CA LEU A 67 -8.15 -13.64 -4.21
C LEU A 67 -9.00 -13.58 -5.47
N LEU A 68 -9.99 -12.68 -5.44
CA LEU A 68 -11.00 -12.55 -6.49
C LEU A 68 -10.72 -11.34 -7.37
N CYS A 69 -11.13 -11.37 -8.63
CA CYS A 69 -11.15 -10.18 -9.49
C CYS A 69 -12.27 -9.21 -9.09
N SER A 70 -12.24 -7.98 -9.59
CA SER A 70 -13.23 -6.92 -9.27
C SER A 70 -14.67 -7.29 -9.60
N GLU A 71 -14.85 -8.22 -10.54
CA GLU A 71 -16.17 -8.71 -10.96
C GLU A 71 -16.68 -9.87 -10.09
N CYS A 72 -15.80 -10.60 -9.42
CA CYS A 72 -16.14 -11.79 -8.62
C CYS A 72 -16.26 -11.52 -7.13
N VAL A 73 -15.63 -10.45 -6.64
CA VAL A 73 -15.72 -10.02 -5.24
C VAL A 73 -17.09 -9.42 -4.96
N GLU A 74 -17.65 -9.74 -3.80
CA GLU A 74 -18.91 -9.17 -3.31
C GLU A 74 -18.60 -7.84 -2.62
N TRP A 75 -19.35 -6.79 -2.96
CA TRP A 75 -19.15 -5.41 -2.50
C TRP A 75 -20.21 -5.00 -1.48
#